data_AF-A0A2H5XXL4-F1
#
_entry.id   AF-A0A2H5XXL4-F1
#
_cell.length_a   1.000
_cell.length_b   1.000
_cell.length_c   1.000
_cell.angle_alpha   90.00
_cell.angle_beta   90.00
_cell.angle_gamma   90.00
#
_symmetry.space_group_name_H-M   'P 1'
#
loop_
_entity.id
_entity.type
_entity.pdbx_description
1 polymer ?
#
loop_
_entity_poly.entity_id
_entity_poly.type
_entity_poly.pdbx_seq_one_letter_code
_entity_poly.pdbx_strand_id
1 'polypeptide(L)'
;MEQRPVATVAEFRDVNALVAAARAVYERGYTRFDCYTPYPVHGLDRAMGVRRTILPYISFLGGVTGLASALLLQWWTGGYDYRLNIGGKPFFAIQFSVPIDFELTVLLCAFFTLFGLLGLCKLPTWWHPLQGDASFRRATDDTFVVAIFSDDPRYTIKDTEELLRSMGGTNVHVHTASADPSTTLQSVTTQSD
;
A
#
# COMPACT_ATOMS: atom_id res chain seq x y z
N MET A 1 -3.50 17.15 -29.96
CA MET A 1 -3.01 16.89 -28.59
C MET A 1 -3.34 15.44 -28.28
N GLU A 2 -2.32 14.61 -28.13
CA GLU A 2 -2.44 13.13 -28.15
C GLU A 2 -2.89 12.62 -26.78
N GLN A 3 -4.09 12.06 -26.70
CA GLN A 3 -4.63 11.47 -25.48
C GLN A 3 -3.87 10.17 -25.19
N ARG A 4 -2.93 10.23 -24.25
CA ARG A 4 -2.14 9.06 -23.89
C ARG A 4 -2.96 8.13 -22.97
N PRO A 5 -3.18 6.85 -23.33
CA PRO A 5 -3.87 5.91 -22.46
C PRO A 5 -3.04 5.70 -21.20
N VAL A 6 -3.68 5.71 -20.03
CA VAL A 6 -3.05 5.47 -18.72
C VAL A 6 -3.30 4.05 -18.26
N ALA A 7 -4.55 3.59 -18.36
CA ALA A 7 -4.95 2.24 -18.00
C ALA A 7 -6.25 1.86 -18.69
N THR A 8 -6.47 0.56 -18.87
CA THR A 8 -7.81 0.01 -19.13
C THR A 8 -8.41 -0.46 -17.82
N VAL A 9 -9.63 -0.02 -17.53
CA VAL A 9 -10.32 -0.24 -16.26
C VAL A 9 -11.57 -1.09 -16.50
N ALA A 10 -11.86 -2.01 -15.57
CA ALA A 10 -13.08 -2.80 -15.58
C ALA A 10 -13.66 -2.95 -14.16
N GLU A 11 -14.98 -2.93 -14.07
CA GLU A 11 -15.75 -3.12 -12.84
C GLU A 11 -16.23 -4.57 -12.71
N PHE A 12 -16.19 -5.11 -11.51
CA PHE A 12 -16.71 -6.42 -11.14
C PHE A 12 -17.63 -6.27 -9.93
N ARG A 13 -18.74 -7.01 -9.93
CA ARG A 13 -19.71 -7.02 -8.82
C ARG A 13 -19.56 -8.22 -7.88
N ASP A 14 -18.89 -9.27 -8.34
CA ASP A 14 -18.68 -10.49 -7.58
C ASP A 14 -17.19 -10.69 -7.27
N VAL A 15 -16.91 -11.15 -6.04
CA VAL A 15 -15.56 -11.38 -5.54
C VAL A 15 -14.89 -12.55 -6.26
N ASN A 16 -15.63 -13.62 -6.55
CA ASN A 16 -15.05 -14.78 -7.22
C ASN A 16 -14.69 -14.45 -8.66
N ALA A 17 -15.55 -13.67 -9.34
CA ALA A 17 -15.25 -13.14 -10.66
C ALA A 17 -13.98 -12.26 -10.65
N LEU A 18 -13.81 -11.39 -9.65
CA LEU A 18 -12.60 -10.59 -9.47
C LEU A 18 -11.35 -11.47 -9.31
N VAL A 19 -11.38 -12.44 -8.40
CA VAL A 19 -10.22 -13.31 -8.12
C VAL A 19 -9.86 -14.15 -9.35
N ALA A 20 -10.85 -14.66 -10.08
CA ALA A 20 -10.64 -15.38 -11.33
C ALA A 20 -10.04 -14.47 -12.42
N ALA A 21 -10.54 -13.24 -12.54
CA ALA A 21 -10.02 -12.24 -13.47
C ALA A 21 -8.56 -11.87 -13.13
N ALA A 22 -8.26 -11.56 -11.87
CA ALA A 22 -6.90 -11.24 -11.41
C ALA A 22 -5.92 -12.39 -11.70
N ARG A 23 -6.34 -13.63 -11.45
CA ARG A 23 -5.53 -14.82 -11.77
C ARG A 23 -5.29 -14.97 -13.26
N ALA A 24 -6.32 -14.80 -14.09
CA ALA A 24 -6.19 -14.90 -15.54
C ALA A 24 -5.31 -13.79 -16.13
N VAL A 25 -5.39 -12.56 -15.59
CA VAL A 25 -4.49 -11.45 -15.96
C VAL A 25 -3.05 -11.79 -15.60
N TYR A 26 -2.81 -12.34 -14.39
CA TYR A 26 -1.48 -12.79 -13.98
C TYR A 26 -0.95 -13.94 -14.85
N GLU A 27 -1.74 -14.96 -15.14
CA GLU A 27 -1.37 -16.10 -15.99
C GLU A 27 -1.06 -15.69 -17.44
N ARG A 28 -1.72 -14.64 -17.94
CA ARG A 28 -1.41 -14.00 -19.23
C ARG A 28 -0.14 -13.15 -19.21
N GLY A 29 0.54 -13.05 -18.07
CA GLY A 29 1.85 -12.42 -17.94
C GLY A 29 1.81 -10.89 -17.88
N TYR A 30 0.66 -10.29 -17.55
CA TYR A 30 0.63 -8.88 -17.19
C TYR A 30 1.31 -8.69 -15.83
N THR A 31 2.16 -7.69 -15.74
CA THR A 31 2.99 -7.36 -14.56
C THR A 31 2.61 -6.02 -13.93
N ARG A 32 2.01 -5.11 -14.71
CA ARG A 32 1.56 -3.78 -14.27
C ARG A 32 0.04 -3.71 -14.25
N PHE A 33 -0.55 -4.39 -13.27
CA PHE A 33 -1.98 -4.28 -13.01
C PHE A 33 -2.24 -4.26 -11.51
N ASP A 34 -3.31 -3.59 -11.10
CA ASP A 34 -3.76 -3.52 -9.72
C ASP A 34 -5.26 -3.81 -9.62
N CYS A 35 -5.67 -4.40 -8.50
CA CYS A 35 -7.05 -4.63 -8.15
C CYS A 35 -7.42 -3.74 -6.97
N TYR A 36 -8.38 -2.84 -7.16
CA TYR A 36 -8.91 -1.96 -6.13
C TYR A 36 -10.19 -2.57 -5.56
N THR A 37 -10.18 -2.78 -4.25
CA THR A 37 -11.27 -3.43 -3.53
C THR A 37 -11.63 -2.62 -2.29
N PRO A 38 -12.92 -2.49 -1.94
CA PRO A 38 -13.36 -1.71 -0.78
C PRO A 38 -12.95 -2.34 0.56
N TYR A 39 -12.65 -3.64 0.56
CA TYR A 39 -12.22 -4.41 1.72
C TYR A 39 -11.19 -5.47 1.30
N PRO A 40 -10.40 -6.03 2.24
CA PRO A 40 -9.42 -7.06 1.94
C PRO A 40 -10.09 -8.37 1.49
N VAL A 41 -9.87 -8.74 0.23
CA VAL A 41 -10.35 -10.00 -0.34
C VAL A 41 -9.34 -11.12 -0.09
N HIS A 42 -9.79 -12.19 0.58
CA HIS A 42 -8.93 -13.34 0.88
C HIS A 42 -8.51 -14.06 -0.39
N GLY A 43 -7.20 -14.28 -0.56
CA GLY A 43 -6.64 -15.01 -1.71
C GLY A 43 -6.36 -14.15 -2.94
N LEU A 44 -6.75 -12.88 -2.94
CA LEU A 44 -6.45 -11.94 -4.04
C LEU A 44 -4.94 -11.76 -4.22
N ASP A 45 -4.18 -11.63 -3.13
CA ASP A 45 -2.71 -11.53 -3.19
C ASP A 45 -2.05 -12.70 -3.92
N ARG A 46 -2.58 -13.93 -3.72
CA ARG A 46 -2.09 -15.13 -4.40
C ARG A 46 -2.50 -15.16 -5.86
N ALA A 47 -3.72 -14.71 -6.17
CA ALA A 47 -4.21 -14.61 -7.55
C ALA A 47 -3.41 -13.58 -8.36
N MET A 48 -3.02 -12.47 -7.73
CA MET A 48 -2.17 -11.44 -8.33
C MET A 48 -0.68 -11.81 -8.38
N GLY A 49 -0.27 -12.88 -7.71
CA GLY A 49 1.14 -13.27 -7.62
C GLY A 49 2.01 -12.30 -6.81
N VAL A 50 1.41 -11.59 -5.84
CA VAL A 50 2.11 -10.62 -5.00
C VAL A 50 3.09 -11.33 -4.06
N ARG A 51 4.32 -10.83 -4.00
CA ARG A 51 5.35 -11.37 -3.11
C ARG A 51 5.10 -10.94 -1.66
N ARG A 52 5.61 -11.72 -0.70
CA ARG A 52 5.58 -11.33 0.72
C ARG A 52 6.24 -9.96 0.92
N THR A 53 5.59 -9.13 1.73
CA THR A 53 6.11 -7.82 2.12
C THR A 53 7.38 -7.94 2.97
N ILE A 54 8.31 -6.99 2.78
CA ILE A 54 9.53 -6.85 3.59
C ILE A 54 9.29 -6.08 4.90
N LEU A 55 8.07 -5.58 5.13
CA LEU A 55 7.71 -4.77 6.29
C LEU A 55 8.08 -5.41 7.65
N PRO A 56 7.89 -6.72 7.90
CA PRO A 56 8.27 -7.32 9.18
C PRO A 56 9.75 -7.20 9.51
N TYR A 57 10.63 -7.22 8.51
CA TYR A 57 12.07 -7.05 8.72
C TYR A 57 12.41 -5.61 9.11
N ILE A 58 11.70 -4.63 8.53
CA ILE A 58 11.86 -3.21 8.88
C ILE A 58 11.41 -2.98 10.33
N SER A 59 10.26 -3.53 10.72
CA SER A 59 9.75 -3.47 12.10
C SER A 59 10.72 -4.14 13.09
N PHE A 60 11.28 -5.30 12.73
CA PHE A 60 12.26 -5.99 13.55
C PHE A 60 13.52 -5.16 13.78
N LEU A 61 14.04 -4.51 12.73
CA LEU A 61 15.17 -3.61 12.86
C LEU A 61 14.86 -2.43 13.79
N GLY A 62 13.66 -1.85 13.70
CA GLY A 62 13.18 -0.81 14.61
C GLY A 62 13.11 -1.26 16.07
N GLY A 63 12.70 -2.51 16.33
CA GLY A 63 12.72 -3.08 17.67
C GLY A 63 14.14 -3.26 18.22
N VAL A 64 15.05 -3.80 17.41
CA VAL A 64 16.46 -3.99 17.81
C VAL A 64 17.15 -2.66 18.09
N THR A 65 16.91 -1.64 17.27
CA THR A 65 17.45 -0.29 17.51
C THR A 65 16.85 0.33 18.76
N GLY A 66 15.55 0.15 19.02
CA GLY A 66 14.88 0.62 20.25
C GLY A 66 15.49 0.00 21.51
N LEU A 67 15.67 -1.32 21.52
CA LEU A 67 16.29 -2.02 22.65
C LEU A 67 17.74 -1.56 22.86
N ALA A 68 18.52 -1.46 21.78
CA ALA A 68 19.91 -1.01 21.85
C ALA A 68 20.02 0.43 22.36
N SER A 69 19.15 1.33 21.90
CA SER A 69 19.10 2.72 22.35
C SER A 69 18.70 2.85 23.83
N ALA A 70 17.76 2.04 24.33
CA ALA A 70 17.35 2.08 25.73
C ALA A 70 18.48 1.66 26.67
N LEU A 71 19.10 0.51 26.38
CA LEU A 71 20.23 -0.01 27.15
C LEU A 71 21.41 0.96 27.12
N LEU A 72 21.73 1.53 25.95
CA LEU A 72 22.82 2.48 25.80
C LEU A 72 22.55 3.78 26.58
N LEU A 73 21.33 4.31 26.53
CA LEU A 73 20.96 5.53 27.25
C LEU A 73 21.08 5.33 28.78
N GLN A 74 20.57 4.22 29.30
CA GLN A 74 20.61 3.93 30.73
C GLN A 74 22.02 3.63 31.23
N TRP A 75 22.79 2.85 30.46
CA TRP A 75 24.20 2.57 30.79
C TRP A 75 25.03 3.86 30.79
N TRP A 76 24.84 4.71 29.79
CA TRP A 76 25.55 5.98 29.69
C TRP A 76 25.21 6.91 30.87
N THR A 77 23.93 7.17 31.10
CA THR A 77 23.50 8.14 32.12
C THR A 77 23.74 7.65 33.55
N GLY A 78 23.35 6.41 33.86
CA GLY A 78 23.47 5.84 35.21
C GLY A 78 24.85 5.28 35.55
N GLY A 79 25.58 4.77 34.54
CA GLY A 79 26.86 4.08 34.74
C GLY A 79 28.10 4.97 34.56
N TYR A 80 28.07 5.88 33.58
CA TYR A 80 29.26 6.65 33.18
C TYR A 80 29.16 8.13 33.53
N ASP A 81 28.13 8.83 33.07
CA ASP A 81 28.04 10.29 33.13
C ASP A 81 27.71 10.81 34.55
N TYR A 82 26.58 10.34 35.12
CA TYR A 82 26.11 10.82 36.42
C TYR A 82 25.73 9.67 37.35
N ARG A 83 26.76 9.11 38.00
CA ARG A 83 26.62 7.97 38.92
C ARG A 83 25.96 8.40 40.23
N LEU A 84 24.65 8.22 40.32
CA LEU A 84 23.87 8.52 41.52
C LEU A 84 23.65 7.26 42.38
N ASN A 85 24.06 7.30 43.64
CA ASN A 85 23.79 6.21 44.58
C ASN A 85 22.36 6.33 45.13
N ILE A 86 21.42 5.59 44.55
CA ILE A 86 20.01 5.56 44.96
C ILE A 86 19.74 4.25 45.70
N GLY A 87 19.66 4.31 47.04
CA GLY A 87 19.30 3.17 47.87
C GLY A 87 20.31 2.01 47.84
N GLY A 88 21.59 2.27 47.54
CA GLY A 88 22.66 1.26 47.56
C GLY A 88 22.63 0.26 46.40
N LYS A 89 21.81 0.49 45.38
CA LYS A 89 21.66 -0.39 44.23
C LYS A 89 22.85 -0.27 43.25
N PRO A 90 23.17 -1.33 42.50
CA PRO A 90 24.18 -1.23 41.45
C PRO A 90 23.76 -0.19 40.41
N PHE A 91 24.73 0.57 39.91
CA PHE A 91 24.52 1.69 38.97
C PHE A 91 23.83 1.26 37.66
N PHE A 92 23.94 -0.02 37.29
CA PHE A 92 23.18 -0.61 36.20
C PHE A 92 22.45 -1.86 36.70
N ALA A 93 21.16 -1.69 37.00
CA ALA A 93 20.28 -2.76 37.48
C ALA A 93 19.23 -3.06 36.41
N ILE A 94 19.43 -4.16 35.69
CA ILE A 94 18.59 -4.59 34.56
C ILE A 94 17.12 -4.73 34.97
N GLN A 95 16.84 -5.11 36.22
CA GLN A 95 15.48 -5.30 36.71
C GLN A 95 14.61 -4.03 36.64
N PHE A 96 15.22 -2.85 36.84
CA PHE A 96 14.51 -1.57 36.75
C PHE A 96 14.52 -0.99 35.34
N SER A 97 15.39 -1.47 34.46
CA SER A 97 15.46 -1.02 33.06
C SER A 97 14.36 -1.60 32.20
N VAL A 98 13.88 -2.82 32.52
CA VAL A 98 12.93 -3.58 31.70
C VAL A 98 11.71 -2.77 31.23
N PRO A 99 11.01 -1.99 32.08
CA PRO A 99 9.87 -1.20 31.60
C PRO A 99 10.27 -0.17 30.54
N ILE A 100 11.41 0.51 30.71
CA ILE A 100 11.91 1.51 29.77
C ILE A 100 12.36 0.83 28.47
N ASP A 101 13.06 -0.29 28.58
CA ASP A 101 13.55 -1.08 27.45
C ASP A 101 12.38 -1.56 26.58
N PHE A 102 11.31 -2.04 27.22
CA PHE A 102 10.08 -2.47 26.55
C PHE A 102 9.42 -1.30 25.82
N GLU A 103 9.19 -0.17 26.49
CA GLU A 103 8.53 1.01 25.89
C GLU A 103 9.32 1.54 24.69
N LEU A 104 10.64 1.68 24.80
CA LEU A 104 11.47 2.20 23.70
C LEU A 104 11.52 1.22 22.51
N THR A 105 11.56 -0.08 22.80
CA THR A 105 11.49 -1.13 21.78
C THR A 105 10.18 -1.06 20.99
N VAL A 106 9.04 -0.99 21.69
CA VAL A 106 7.72 -0.92 21.04
C VAL A 106 7.55 0.41 20.30
N LEU A 107 8.00 1.52 20.89
CA LEU A 107 7.93 2.85 20.28
C LEU A 107 8.69 2.93 18.96
N LEU A 108 9.96 2.52 18.93
CA LEU A 108 10.75 2.55 17.68
C LEU A 108 10.28 1.51 16.68
N CYS A 109 9.85 0.32 17.13
CA CYS A 109 9.21 -0.66 16.25
C CYS A 109 7.96 -0.07 15.55
N ALA A 110 7.11 0.65 16.29
CA ALA A 110 5.92 1.29 15.73
C ALA A 110 6.27 2.37 14.69
N PHE A 111 7.25 3.23 14.97
CA PHE A 111 7.70 4.24 14.01
C PHE A 111 8.29 3.61 12.73
N PHE A 112 9.18 2.64 12.86
CA PHE A 112 9.74 1.93 11.70
C PHE A 112 8.66 1.23 10.89
N THR A 113 7.67 0.64 11.55
CA THR A 113 6.52 0.02 10.87
C THR A 113 5.69 1.06 10.12
N LEU A 114 5.38 2.19 10.75
CA LEU A 114 4.61 3.26 10.14
C LEU A 114 5.33 3.85 8.92
N PHE A 115 6.58 4.29 9.10
CA PHE A 115 7.36 4.87 8.00
C PHE A 115 7.68 3.84 6.91
N GLY A 116 7.91 2.58 7.28
CA GLY A 116 8.09 1.47 6.36
C GLY A 116 6.83 1.22 5.52
N LEU A 117 5.65 1.21 6.14
CA LEU A 117 4.36 1.08 5.45
C LEU A 117 4.14 2.24 4.49
N LEU A 118 4.33 3.48 4.97
CA LEU A 118 4.16 4.68 4.15
C LEU A 118 5.08 4.63 2.92
N GLY A 119 6.37 4.32 3.11
CA GLY A 119 7.33 4.20 2.01
C GLY A 119 7.00 3.09 1.02
N LEU A 120 6.63 1.89 1.49
CA LEU A 120 6.34 0.74 0.64
C LEU A 120 5.04 0.91 -0.16
N CYS A 121 4.00 1.47 0.45
CA CYS A 121 2.75 1.80 -0.22
C CYS A 121 2.84 3.11 -1.04
N LYS A 122 4.00 3.79 -1.03
CA LYS A 122 4.20 5.11 -1.66
C LYS A 122 3.21 6.16 -1.18
N LEU A 123 2.83 6.12 0.08
CA LEU A 123 2.08 7.18 0.76
C LEU A 123 3.13 8.17 1.30
N PRO A 124 3.06 9.49 1.10
CA PRO A 124 1.95 10.32 0.60
C PRO A 124 1.97 10.50 -0.93
N THR A 125 1.08 9.81 -1.64
CA THR A 125 0.77 10.13 -3.04
C THR A 125 -0.47 11.01 -3.07
N TRP A 126 -0.28 12.29 -3.39
CA TRP A 126 -1.38 13.27 -3.45
C TRP A 126 -2.29 13.06 -4.66
N TRP A 127 -1.74 12.57 -5.76
CA TRP A 127 -2.47 12.37 -7.00
C TRP A 127 -2.14 11.03 -7.63
N HIS A 128 -3.14 10.16 -7.73
CA HIS A 128 -3.03 8.91 -8.47
C HIS A 128 -3.63 9.08 -9.89
N PRO A 129 -3.02 8.51 -10.95
CA PRO A 129 -3.53 8.66 -12.32
C PRO A 129 -4.97 8.19 -12.53
N LEU A 130 -5.47 7.24 -11.72
CA LEU A 130 -6.84 6.74 -11.76
C LEU A 130 -7.84 7.56 -10.93
N GLN A 131 -7.38 8.58 -10.20
CA GLN A 131 -8.24 9.33 -9.27
C GLN A 131 -9.35 10.13 -9.98
N GLY A 132 -9.13 10.49 -11.24
CA GLY A 132 -10.13 11.15 -12.07
C GLY A 132 -11.21 10.21 -12.61
N ASP A 133 -11.10 8.91 -12.37
CA ASP A 133 -11.98 7.90 -12.93
C ASP A 133 -13.22 7.64 -12.06
N ALA A 134 -14.39 7.55 -12.68
CA ALA A 134 -15.65 7.32 -11.97
C ALA A 134 -15.70 5.91 -11.35
N SER A 135 -15.15 4.90 -12.05
CA SER A 135 -15.10 3.53 -11.54
C SER A 135 -14.14 3.43 -10.34
N PHE A 136 -13.02 4.15 -10.37
CA PHE A 136 -12.10 4.21 -9.23
C PHE A 136 -12.76 4.75 -7.94
N ARG A 137 -13.63 5.77 -8.05
CA ARG A 137 -14.41 6.25 -6.89
C ARG A 137 -15.33 5.16 -6.32
N ARG A 138 -15.98 4.39 -7.19
CA ARG A 138 -16.85 3.27 -6.80
C ARG A 138 -16.10 2.07 -6.22
N ALA A 139 -14.78 1.99 -6.46
CA ALA A 139 -13.93 0.97 -5.87
C ALA A 139 -13.87 1.01 -4.33
N THR A 140 -14.25 2.15 -3.73
CA THR A 140 -14.29 2.33 -2.26
C THR A 140 -15.66 1.98 -1.68
N ASP A 141 -16.71 1.84 -2.50
CA ASP A 141 -18.09 1.67 -2.06
C ASP A 141 -18.60 0.25 -2.35
N ASP A 142 -19.07 -0.01 -3.58
CA ASP A 142 -19.87 -1.17 -3.94
C ASP A 142 -19.22 -2.10 -4.97
N THR A 143 -18.13 -1.66 -5.60
CA THR A 143 -17.60 -2.29 -6.81
C THR A 143 -16.14 -2.71 -6.65
N PHE A 144 -15.75 -3.81 -7.28
CA PHE A 144 -14.34 -4.20 -7.40
C PHE A 144 -13.79 -3.75 -8.74
N VAL A 145 -12.62 -3.13 -8.76
CA VAL A 145 -12.07 -2.55 -9.99
C VAL A 145 -10.73 -3.17 -10.32
N VAL A 146 -10.56 -3.63 -11.56
CA VAL A 146 -9.28 -4.08 -12.09
C VAL A 146 -8.77 -3.02 -13.06
N ALA A 147 -7.54 -2.56 -12.84
CA ALA A 147 -6.87 -1.62 -13.73
C ALA A 147 -5.59 -2.25 -14.28
N ILE A 148 -5.47 -2.30 -15.60
CA ILE A 148 -4.25 -2.73 -16.29
C ILE A 148 -3.60 -1.48 -16.87
N PHE A 149 -2.39 -1.17 -16.42
CA PHE A 149 -1.70 0.06 -16.80
C PHE A 149 -1.06 -0.04 -18.18
N SER A 150 -0.99 1.09 -18.88
CA SER A 150 -0.39 1.20 -20.21
C SER A 150 1.14 1.10 -20.23
N ASP A 151 1.77 1.13 -19.06
CA ASP A 151 3.22 0.92 -18.88
C ASP A 151 3.63 -0.56 -18.96
N ASP A 152 2.68 -1.48 -19.10
CA ASP A 152 2.99 -2.90 -19.29
C ASP A 152 3.49 -3.18 -20.73
N PRO A 153 4.58 -3.95 -20.91
CA PRO A 153 5.06 -4.35 -22.24
C PRO A 153 4.04 -5.12 -23.09
N ARG A 154 3.07 -5.80 -22.47
CA ARG A 154 2.01 -6.56 -23.15
C ARG A 154 0.72 -5.76 -23.32
N TYR A 155 0.71 -4.48 -22.93
CA TYR A 155 -0.48 -3.66 -23.03
C TYR A 155 -0.80 -3.33 -24.48
N THR A 156 -2.00 -3.70 -24.92
CA THR A 156 -2.62 -3.23 -26.15
C THR A 156 -4.08 -2.92 -25.85
N ILE A 157 -4.54 -1.73 -26.24
CA ILE A 157 -5.88 -1.24 -25.86
C ILE A 157 -6.97 -2.27 -26.15
N LYS A 158 -7.03 -2.77 -27.39
CA LYS A 158 -8.06 -3.71 -27.85
C LYS A 158 -8.01 -5.04 -27.10
N ASP A 159 -6.82 -5.63 -27.02
CA ASP A 159 -6.65 -6.94 -26.38
C ASP A 159 -6.99 -6.88 -24.90
N THR A 160 -6.62 -5.79 -24.23
CA THR A 160 -6.89 -5.59 -22.80
C THR A 160 -8.38 -5.38 -22.54
N GLU A 161 -9.07 -4.60 -23.39
CA GLU A 161 -10.52 -4.41 -23.29
C GLU A 161 -11.29 -5.72 -23.54
N GLU A 162 -10.94 -6.45 -24.59
CA GLU A 162 -11.57 -7.73 -24.92
C GLU A 162 -11.31 -8.76 -23.82
N LEU A 163 -10.09 -8.79 -23.29
CA LEU A 163 -9.72 -9.61 -22.15
C LEU A 163 -10.63 -9.32 -20.95
N LEU A 164 -10.70 -8.07 -20.50
CA LEU A 164 -11.51 -7.68 -19.34
C LEU A 164 -13.00 -7.97 -19.56
N ARG A 165 -13.52 -7.76 -20.77
CA ARG A 165 -14.90 -8.12 -21.15
C ARG A 165 -15.14 -9.62 -21.08
N SER A 166 -14.21 -10.43 -21.60
CA SER A 166 -14.32 -11.90 -21.59
C SER A 166 -14.36 -12.49 -20.18
N MET A 167 -13.79 -11.79 -19.20
CA MET A 167 -13.74 -12.22 -17.80
C MET A 167 -14.96 -11.76 -16.98
N GLY A 168 -15.96 -11.13 -17.61
CA GLY A 168 -17.16 -10.63 -16.94
C GLY A 168 -17.05 -9.20 -16.42
N GLY A 169 -16.04 -8.45 -16.88
CA GLY A 169 -15.90 -7.02 -16.58
C GLY A 169 -17.09 -6.23 -17.10
N THR A 170 -17.74 -5.53 -16.19
CA THR A 170 -18.76 -4.52 -16.47
C THR A 170 -18.06 -3.16 -16.66
N ASN A 171 -18.66 -2.26 -17.43
CA ASN A 171 -18.16 -0.89 -17.63
C ASN A 171 -16.67 -0.81 -18.04
N VAL A 172 -16.25 -1.64 -19.00
CA VAL A 172 -14.86 -1.66 -19.49
C VAL A 172 -14.58 -0.45 -20.38
N HIS A 173 -13.61 0.37 -19.99
CA HIS A 173 -13.22 1.56 -20.73
C HIS A 173 -11.72 1.88 -20.53
N VAL A 174 -11.17 2.66 -21.47
CA VAL A 174 -9.80 3.17 -21.39
C VAL A 174 -9.81 4.51 -20.68
N HIS A 175 -9.07 4.60 -19.57
CA HIS A 175 -8.79 5.86 -18.90
C HIS A 175 -7.59 6.53 -19.57
N THR A 176 -7.82 7.71 -20.16
CA THR A 176 -6.77 8.56 -20.73
C THR A 176 -6.33 9.62 -19.73
N ALA A 177 -5.05 10.00 -19.75
CA ALA A 177 -4.56 11.06 -18.89
C ALA A 177 -5.30 12.38 -19.20
N SER A 178 -6.08 12.89 -18.26
CA SER A 178 -6.58 14.26 -18.31
C SER A 178 -5.39 15.20 -18.16
N ALA A 179 -5.22 16.13 -19.10
CA ALA A 179 -4.08 17.05 -19.15
C ALA A 179 -4.10 18.13 -18.04
N ASP A 180 -5.16 18.20 -17.21
CA ASP A 180 -5.30 19.23 -16.18
C ASP A 180 -6.20 18.74 -15.01
N PRO A 181 -5.73 18.79 -13.74
CA PRO A 181 -6.52 18.45 -12.56
C PRO A 181 -7.79 19.31 -12.36
N SER A 182 -7.87 20.51 -12.96
CA SER A 182 -9.03 21.40 -12.85
C SER A 182 -10.21 21.01 -13.76
N THR A 183 -9.94 20.33 -14.88
CA THR A 183 -10.97 20.00 -15.89
C THR A 183 -11.78 18.75 -15.50
N THR A 184 -11.15 17.78 -14.80
CA THR A 184 -11.82 16.55 -14.36
C THR A 184 -12.93 16.83 -13.33
N LEU A 185 -12.70 17.75 -12.38
CA LEU A 185 -13.72 18.14 -11.40
C LEU A 185 -14.95 18.79 -12.05
N GLN A 186 -14.76 19.54 -13.14
CA GLN A 186 -15.88 20.17 -13.85
C GLN A 186 -16.72 19.14 -14.63
N SER A 187 -16.08 18.19 -15.33
CA SER A 187 -16.80 17.18 -16.12
C SER A 187 -17.65 16.22 -15.29
N VAL A 188 -17.24 15.92 -14.04
CA VAL A 188 -18.00 15.06 -13.12
C VAL A 188 -19.20 15.80 -12.55
N THR A 189 -19.09 17.10 -12.30
CA THR A 189 -20.20 17.93 -11.79
C THR A 189 -21.29 18.11 -12.85
N THR A 190 -20.95 18.05 -14.14
CA THR A 190 -21.92 18.16 -15.24
C THR A 190 -22.63 16.85 -15.57
N GLN A 191 -22.17 15.71 -15.03
CA GLN A 191 -22.75 14.39 -15.31
C GLN A 191 -23.73 13.91 -14.21
N SER A 192 -23.91 14.73 -13.17
CA SER A 192 -24.81 14.49 -12.04
C SER A 192 -26.11 15.32 -12.04
N ASP A 193 -26.33 16.13 -13.07
CA ASP A 193 -27.60 16.83 -13.38
C ASP A 193 -28.28 16.16 -14.59
#